data_AF-G1CLD7-F1
#
_entry.id   AF-G1CLD7-F1
#
_cell.length_a   1.000
_cell.length_b   1.000
_cell.length_c   1.000
_cell.angle_alpha   90.00
_cell.angle_beta   90.00
_cell.angle_gamma   90.00
#
_symmetry.space_group_name_H-M   'P 1'
#
loop_
_entity.id
_entity.type
_entity.pdbx_description
1 polymer ?
#
loop_
_entity_poly.entity_id
_entity_poly.type
_entity_poly.pdbx_seq_one_letter_code
_entity_poly.pdbx_strand_id
1 'polypeptide(L)'
;RSRGHTVTLFNRGKTKPGLFPDVEKLTGDRDPNKGEGLKALEGRKWDAVVDTSGYVPRVVRASAELLAPHVQHYTFVSSISVYKDLSRQGLDETATVATVEDATTEDVEKHYGALKALCEQAAETAMPGRVFNVRPGLIVGPDDPSDRFTYWPLRVARGGEVLAPGDGVDPLQFIDAR
;
A
#
# COMPACT_ATOMS: atom_id res chain seq x y z
N ARG A 1 -19.78 -3.01 0.93
CA ARG A 1 -20.87 -3.93 1.36
C ARG A 1 -20.44 -4.83 2.53
N SER A 2 -21.37 -5.66 3.04
CA SER A 2 -21.59 -6.13 4.44
C SER A 2 -21.91 -5.02 5.45
N ARG A 3 -21.21 -3.88 5.36
CA ARG A 3 -21.40 -2.70 6.24
C ARG A 3 -22.13 -1.52 5.58
N GLY A 4 -22.87 -1.74 4.49
CA GLY A 4 -23.69 -0.68 3.85
C GLY A 4 -22.97 0.28 2.88
N HIS A 5 -21.64 0.22 2.73
CA HIS A 5 -20.92 1.11 1.78
C HIS A 5 -21.17 0.76 0.30
N THR A 6 -21.33 1.81 -0.50
CA THR A 6 -21.19 1.82 -1.97
C THR A 6 -19.71 1.92 -2.31
N VAL A 7 -19.21 1.03 -3.18
CA VAL A 7 -17.78 0.91 -3.50
C VAL A 7 -17.60 1.08 -5.01
N THR A 8 -16.55 1.80 -5.38
CA THR A 8 -16.07 1.93 -6.75
C THR A 8 -14.61 1.48 -6.77
N LEU A 9 -14.21 0.67 -7.77
CA LEU A 9 -12.83 0.26 -7.97
C LEU A 9 -12.22 1.06 -9.11
N PHE A 10 -11.06 1.68 -8.87
CA PHE A 10 -10.26 2.29 -9.92
C PHE A 10 -9.01 1.44 -10.16
N ASN A 11 -8.88 0.85 -11.36
CA ASN A 11 -7.73 0.01 -11.71
C ASN A 11 -7.61 -0.19 -13.23
N ARG A 12 -6.56 -0.89 -13.65
CA ARG A 12 -6.26 -1.15 -15.08
C ARG A 12 -7.06 -2.30 -15.71
N GLY A 13 -7.93 -2.98 -14.96
CA GLY A 13 -8.69 -4.14 -15.42
C GLY A 13 -7.86 -5.40 -15.74
N LYS A 14 -6.59 -5.48 -15.29
CA LYS A 14 -5.66 -6.56 -15.68
C LYS A 14 -5.78 -7.83 -14.84
N THR A 15 -5.81 -7.69 -13.51
CA THR A 15 -5.74 -8.82 -12.58
C THR A 15 -7.12 -9.17 -12.06
N LYS A 16 -7.57 -10.41 -12.28
CA LYS A 16 -8.88 -10.95 -11.86
C LYS A 16 -10.04 -9.93 -12.02
N PRO A 17 -10.27 -9.34 -13.22
CA PRO A 17 -11.23 -8.24 -13.39
C PRO A 17 -12.69 -8.62 -13.03
N GLY A 18 -13.02 -9.92 -13.08
CA GLY A 18 -14.33 -10.45 -12.69
C GLY A 18 -14.50 -10.76 -11.21
N LEU A 19 -13.50 -10.51 -10.34
CA LEU A 19 -13.56 -10.91 -8.93
C LEU A 19 -14.71 -10.26 -8.16
N PHE A 20 -15.08 -9.03 -8.54
CA PHE A 20 -16.16 -8.27 -7.92
C PHE A 20 -17.17 -7.83 -8.99
N PRO A 21 -18.03 -8.72 -9.49
CA PRO A 21 -18.89 -8.44 -10.63
C PRO A 21 -19.82 -7.24 -10.36
N ASP A 22 -20.38 -7.15 -9.16
CA ASP A 22 -21.41 -6.17 -8.78
C ASP A 22 -20.86 -4.80 -8.34
N VAL A 23 -19.55 -4.61 -8.35
CA VAL A 23 -18.91 -3.36 -7.94
C VAL A 23 -18.61 -2.51 -9.18
N GLU A 24 -18.90 -1.21 -9.12
CA GLU A 24 -18.57 -0.26 -10.20
C GLU A 24 -17.04 -0.27 -10.43
N LYS A 25 -16.63 -0.29 -11.69
CA LYS A 25 -15.22 -0.30 -12.09
C LYS A 25 -14.96 0.89 -12.99
N LEU A 26 -14.01 1.71 -12.60
CA LEU A 26 -13.44 2.79 -13.40
C LEU A 26 -12.08 2.33 -13.90
N THR A 27 -11.91 2.33 -15.21
CA THR A 27 -10.66 1.90 -15.83
C THR A 27 -9.71 3.08 -15.97
N GLY A 28 -8.47 2.91 -15.55
CA GLY A 28 -7.41 3.88 -15.73
C GLY A 28 -6.08 3.42 -15.13
N ASP A 29 -5.05 4.26 -15.26
CA ASP A 29 -3.75 4.07 -14.61
C ASP A 29 -3.55 5.19 -13.59
N ARG A 30 -3.02 4.85 -12.43
CA ARG A 30 -2.72 5.84 -11.40
C ARG A 30 -1.62 6.80 -11.83
N ASP A 31 -0.73 6.36 -12.72
CA ASP A 31 0.27 7.22 -13.34
C ASP A 31 -0.43 8.10 -14.40
N PRO A 32 -0.57 9.42 -14.17
CA PRO A 32 -1.30 10.29 -15.08
C PRO A 32 -0.65 10.35 -16.48
N ASN A 33 0.61 9.94 -16.61
CA ASN A 33 1.34 9.91 -17.87
C ASN A 33 1.07 8.65 -18.71
N LYS A 34 0.25 7.71 -18.24
CA LYS A 34 -0.04 6.44 -18.93
C LYS A 34 -1.49 6.36 -19.40
N GLY A 35 -1.67 6.21 -20.72
CA GLY A 35 -2.99 6.04 -21.32
C GLY A 35 -3.94 7.20 -20.97
N GLU A 36 -5.13 6.88 -20.46
CA GLU A 36 -6.08 7.88 -19.96
C GLU A 36 -5.81 8.32 -18.51
N GLY A 37 -4.80 7.72 -17.85
CA GLY A 37 -4.39 8.08 -16.50
C GLY A 37 -5.58 8.08 -15.53
N LEU A 38 -5.77 9.23 -14.87
CA LEU A 38 -6.78 9.45 -13.84
C LEU A 38 -8.12 9.99 -14.37
N LYS A 39 -8.30 10.15 -15.70
CA LYS A 39 -9.46 10.83 -16.30
C LYS A 39 -10.82 10.31 -15.79
N ALA A 40 -10.95 9.00 -15.58
CA ALA A 40 -12.20 8.40 -15.11
C ALA A 40 -12.63 8.89 -13.70
N LEU A 41 -11.73 9.50 -12.93
CA LEU A 41 -11.98 10.04 -11.59
C LEU A 41 -12.40 11.52 -11.62
N GLU A 42 -12.18 12.24 -12.72
CA GLU A 42 -12.42 13.69 -12.81
C GLU A 42 -13.88 14.04 -12.52
N GLY A 43 -14.10 15.04 -11.66
CA GLY A 43 -15.42 15.56 -11.29
C GLY A 43 -16.30 14.61 -10.45
N ARG A 44 -15.81 13.42 -10.09
CA ARG A 44 -16.51 12.46 -9.24
C ARG A 44 -16.24 12.73 -7.76
N LYS A 45 -17.14 12.24 -6.89
CA LYS A 45 -17.11 12.47 -5.44
C LYS A 45 -17.23 11.16 -4.67
N TRP A 46 -16.52 11.08 -3.56
CA TRP A 46 -16.58 9.97 -2.61
C TRP A 46 -16.38 10.49 -1.20
N ASP A 47 -16.95 9.81 -0.20
CA ASP A 47 -16.71 10.18 1.20
C ASP A 47 -15.25 9.88 1.61
N ALA A 48 -14.70 8.78 1.10
CA ALA A 48 -13.34 8.34 1.41
C ALA A 48 -12.70 7.60 0.22
N VAL A 49 -11.37 7.63 0.17
CA VAL A 49 -10.51 6.86 -0.74
C VAL A 49 -9.61 5.95 0.08
N VAL A 50 -9.39 4.73 -0.43
CA VAL A 50 -8.38 3.80 0.10
C VAL A 50 -7.34 3.55 -1.00
N ASP A 51 -6.18 4.18 -0.90
CA ASP A 51 -5.07 3.99 -1.83
C ASP A 51 -4.16 2.85 -1.36
N THR A 52 -4.31 1.70 -2.00
CA THR A 52 -3.56 0.48 -1.67
C THR A 52 -2.29 0.27 -2.51
N SER A 53 -1.99 1.15 -3.47
CA SER A 53 -1.04 0.83 -4.55
C SER A 53 0.01 1.91 -4.83
N GLY A 54 0.31 2.76 -3.84
CA GLY A 54 1.20 3.92 -4.05
C GLY A 54 2.64 3.61 -3.68
N TYR A 55 3.54 3.90 -4.64
CA TYR A 55 4.98 3.61 -4.55
C TYR A 55 5.87 4.79 -4.94
N VAL A 56 5.34 5.74 -5.71
CA VAL A 56 6.10 6.87 -6.25
C VAL A 56 5.41 8.18 -5.83
N PRO A 57 6.13 9.13 -5.21
CA PRO A 57 5.53 10.33 -4.63
C PRO A 57 4.72 11.18 -5.62
N ARG A 58 5.24 11.41 -6.83
CA ARG A 58 4.52 12.18 -7.87
C ARG A 58 3.20 11.54 -8.29
N VAL A 59 3.13 10.20 -8.26
CA VAL A 59 1.94 9.44 -8.67
C VAL A 59 0.88 9.51 -7.57
N VAL A 60 1.28 9.38 -6.31
CA VAL A 60 0.36 9.57 -5.16
C VAL A 60 -0.16 11.00 -5.14
N ARG A 61 0.74 11.99 -5.27
CA ARG A 61 0.39 13.42 -5.36
C ARG A 61 -0.68 13.68 -6.42
N ALA A 62 -0.49 13.20 -7.65
CA ALA A 62 -1.44 13.42 -8.74
C ALA A 62 -2.86 12.94 -8.40
N SER A 63 -2.99 11.74 -7.83
CA SER A 63 -4.30 11.22 -7.41
C SER A 63 -4.88 11.96 -6.22
N ALA A 64 -4.07 12.34 -5.23
CA ALA A 64 -4.52 13.04 -4.04
C ALA A 64 -4.96 14.49 -4.37
N GLU A 65 -4.20 15.21 -5.19
CA GLU A 65 -4.55 16.56 -5.66
C GLU A 65 -5.83 16.57 -6.49
N LEU A 66 -6.00 15.59 -7.40
CA LEU A 66 -7.22 15.46 -8.19
C LEU A 66 -8.47 15.26 -7.31
N LEU A 67 -8.34 14.46 -6.26
CA LEU A 67 -9.45 14.07 -5.40
C LEU A 67 -9.67 15.05 -4.23
N ALA A 68 -8.69 15.88 -3.90
CA ALA A 68 -8.73 16.81 -2.77
C ALA A 68 -10.00 17.70 -2.72
N PRO A 69 -10.53 18.22 -3.85
CA PRO A 69 -11.76 19.04 -3.85
C PRO A 69 -13.06 18.24 -3.64
N HIS A 70 -13.00 16.91 -3.73
CA HIS A 70 -14.18 16.05 -3.88
C HIS A 70 -14.26 14.89 -2.88
N VAL A 71 -13.21 14.67 -2.10
CA VAL A 71 -13.08 13.57 -1.13
C VAL A 71 -12.75 14.11 0.25
N GLN A 72 -13.40 13.59 1.30
CA GLN A 72 -13.21 14.09 2.67
C GLN A 72 -12.11 13.35 3.44
N HIS A 73 -11.80 12.11 3.06
CA HIS A 73 -10.81 11.29 3.76
C HIS A 73 -9.96 10.48 2.78
N TYR A 74 -8.65 10.44 3.00
CA TYR A 74 -7.70 9.69 2.18
C TYR A 74 -6.91 8.70 3.04
N THR A 75 -7.28 7.43 2.99
CA THR A 75 -6.48 6.37 3.61
C THR A 75 -5.38 5.95 2.66
N PHE A 76 -4.12 6.10 3.07
CA PHE A 76 -2.97 5.61 2.32
C PHE A 76 -2.41 4.35 2.99
N VAL A 77 -2.39 3.23 2.27
CA VAL A 77 -1.71 2.02 2.74
C VAL A 77 -0.23 2.19 2.49
N SER A 78 0.49 2.60 3.53
CA SER A 78 1.94 2.73 3.60
C SER A 78 2.61 1.37 3.88
N SER A 79 3.69 1.33 4.67
CA SER A 79 4.41 0.09 5.05
C SER A 79 5.26 0.33 6.30
N ILE A 80 5.52 -0.71 7.10
CA ILE A 80 6.56 -0.63 8.15
C ILE A 80 7.96 -0.34 7.58
N SER A 81 8.20 -0.60 6.29
CA SER A 81 9.48 -0.33 5.65
C SER A 81 9.82 1.16 5.58
N VAL A 82 8.88 2.05 5.92
CA VAL A 82 9.19 3.49 6.07
C VAL A 82 10.14 3.77 7.21
N TYR A 83 10.23 2.91 8.24
CA TYR A 83 11.13 3.17 9.36
C TYR A 83 12.59 2.96 8.96
N LYS A 84 13.46 3.87 9.42
CA LYS A 84 14.88 3.89 9.06
C LYS A 84 15.66 2.71 9.64
N ASP A 85 15.33 2.31 10.86
CA ASP A 85 16.03 1.26 11.60
C ASP A 85 15.04 0.23 12.10
N LEU A 86 14.97 -0.90 11.40
CA LEU A 86 14.09 -2.02 11.72
C LEU A 86 14.74 -3.03 12.68
N SER A 87 15.98 -2.80 13.13
CA SER A 87 16.66 -3.68 14.10
C SER A 87 16.15 -3.48 15.52
N ARG A 88 15.49 -2.35 15.79
CA ARG A 88 14.94 -2.01 17.11
C ARG A 88 13.54 -2.60 17.28
N GLN A 89 13.33 -3.25 18.42
CA GLN A 89 12.01 -3.72 18.83
C GLN A 89 11.17 -2.57 19.40
N GLY A 90 9.84 -2.70 19.31
CA GLY A 90 8.90 -1.75 19.92
C GLY A 90 8.85 -0.38 19.24
N LEU A 91 9.09 -0.31 17.93
CA LEU A 91 8.88 0.92 17.16
C LEU A 91 7.41 1.32 17.19
N ASP A 92 7.16 2.63 17.31
CA ASP A 92 5.85 3.24 17.14
C ASP A 92 5.85 4.23 15.96
N GLU A 93 4.73 4.89 15.71
CA GLU A 93 4.55 5.84 14.61
C GLU A 93 5.45 7.08 14.70
N THR A 94 6.06 7.35 15.87
CA THR A 94 7.00 8.46 16.10
C THR A 94 8.43 8.15 15.70
N ALA A 95 8.74 6.89 15.39
CA ALA A 95 10.09 6.48 15.01
C ALA A 95 10.55 7.13 13.69
N THR A 96 11.86 7.37 13.60
CA THR A 96 12.49 7.99 12.44
C THR A 96 12.23 7.22 11.16
N VAL A 97 11.74 7.92 10.13
CA VAL A 97 11.51 7.36 8.80
C VAL A 97 12.77 7.43 7.91
N ALA A 98 12.87 6.51 6.97
CA ALA A 98 13.91 6.46 5.95
C ALA A 98 13.82 7.67 5.01
N THR A 99 14.97 8.11 4.53
CA THR A 99 15.11 9.21 3.57
C THR A 99 15.92 8.77 2.36
N VAL A 100 15.81 9.52 1.28
CA VAL A 100 16.61 9.33 0.07
C VAL A 100 17.14 10.69 -0.39
N GLU A 101 18.35 10.73 -0.95
CA GLU A 101 18.98 11.98 -1.40
C GLU A 101 18.22 12.61 -2.55
N ASP A 102 17.88 11.81 -3.57
CA ASP A 102 17.05 12.21 -4.70
C ASP A 102 15.60 11.81 -4.46
N ALA A 103 14.77 12.77 -4.01
CA ALA A 103 13.34 12.57 -3.80
C ALA A 103 12.53 12.37 -5.10
N THR A 104 13.16 12.54 -6.27
CA THR A 104 12.53 12.30 -7.58
C THR A 104 12.78 10.90 -8.13
N THR A 105 13.62 10.10 -7.47
CA THR A 105 13.89 8.73 -7.88
C THR A 105 12.60 7.90 -7.95
N GLU A 106 12.54 7.01 -8.93
CA GLU A 106 11.48 6.01 -9.08
C GLU A 106 12.02 4.59 -8.98
N ASP A 107 13.25 4.43 -8.48
CA ASP A 107 13.83 3.12 -8.16
C ASP A 107 13.19 2.58 -6.88
N VAL A 108 11.98 2.04 -7.04
CA VAL A 108 11.17 1.50 -5.95
C VAL A 108 11.86 0.33 -5.27
N GLU A 109 12.60 -0.51 -6.01
CA GLU A 109 13.26 -1.68 -5.44
C GLU A 109 14.34 -1.26 -4.43
N LYS A 110 15.15 -0.27 -4.80
CA LYS A 110 16.24 0.22 -3.95
C LYS A 110 15.76 1.13 -2.82
N HIS A 111 14.73 1.93 -3.06
CA HIS A 111 14.32 3.01 -2.17
C HIS A 111 12.89 2.88 -1.62
N TYR A 112 12.33 1.67 -1.62
CA TYR A 112 10.94 1.38 -1.23
C TYR A 112 10.50 2.13 0.04
N GLY A 113 11.23 1.96 1.14
CA GLY A 113 10.90 2.58 2.43
C GLY A 113 10.84 4.11 2.38
N ALA A 114 11.89 4.73 1.84
CA ALA A 114 11.96 6.19 1.71
C ALA A 114 10.89 6.73 0.74
N LEU A 115 10.63 6.02 -0.36
CA LEU A 115 9.59 6.42 -1.32
C LEU A 115 8.18 6.30 -0.73
N LYS A 116 7.92 5.28 0.10
CA LYS A 116 6.65 5.19 0.85
C LYS A 116 6.50 6.34 1.84
N ALA A 117 7.56 6.72 2.56
CA ALA A 117 7.54 7.89 3.44
C ALA A 117 7.27 9.20 2.65
N LEU A 118 7.90 9.37 1.49
CA LEU A 118 7.63 10.51 0.60
C LEU A 118 6.21 10.49 0.02
N CYS A 119 5.61 9.32 -0.20
CA CYS A 119 4.21 9.19 -0.59
C CYS A 119 3.25 9.64 0.52
N GLU A 120 3.53 9.29 1.78
CA GLU A 120 2.75 9.79 2.94
C GLU A 120 2.76 11.33 2.96
N GLN A 121 3.94 11.93 2.80
CA GLN A 121 4.10 13.39 2.76
C GLN A 121 3.38 14.01 1.56
N ALA A 122 3.43 13.37 0.39
CA ALA A 122 2.77 13.85 -0.83
C ALA A 122 1.24 13.85 -0.69
N ALA A 123 0.67 12.80 -0.09
CA ALA A 123 -0.75 12.73 0.22
C ALA A 123 -1.14 13.80 1.24
N GLU A 124 -0.38 13.95 2.34
CA GLU A 124 -0.68 14.94 3.39
C GLU A 124 -0.58 16.37 2.86
N THR A 125 0.40 16.65 1.99
CA THR A 125 0.52 17.96 1.33
C THR A 125 -0.70 18.27 0.45
N ALA A 126 -1.20 17.27 -0.28
CA ALA A 126 -2.35 17.43 -1.17
C ALA A 126 -3.70 17.49 -0.41
N MET A 127 -3.80 16.82 0.74
CA MET A 127 -5.01 16.75 1.55
C MET A 127 -4.73 17.00 3.04
N PRO A 128 -4.28 18.21 3.44
CA PRO A 128 -3.83 18.47 4.82
C PRO A 128 -4.90 18.13 5.87
N GLY A 129 -4.50 17.38 6.89
CA GLY A 129 -5.36 16.96 8.00
C GLY A 129 -6.45 15.95 7.65
N ARG A 130 -6.43 15.40 6.42
CA ARG A 130 -7.44 14.43 5.93
C ARG A 130 -6.84 13.08 5.56
N VAL A 131 -5.53 12.91 5.73
CA VAL A 131 -4.84 11.65 5.39
C VAL A 131 -4.68 10.77 6.61
N PHE A 132 -4.94 9.48 6.42
CA PHE A 132 -4.65 8.44 7.41
C PHE A 132 -3.68 7.43 6.80
N ASN A 133 -2.47 7.35 7.36
CA ASN A 133 -1.44 6.41 6.91
C ASN A 133 -1.53 5.12 7.72
N VAL A 134 -1.76 4.01 7.03
CA VAL A 134 -1.69 2.67 7.63
C VAL A 134 -0.33 2.08 7.26
N ARG A 135 0.49 1.71 8.24
CA ARG A 135 1.83 1.11 8.01
C ARG A 135 1.80 -0.39 8.34
N PRO A 136 1.18 -1.24 7.51
CA PRO A 136 1.11 -2.66 7.80
C PRO A 136 2.49 -3.31 7.74
N GLY A 137 2.67 -4.31 8.60
CA GLY A 137 3.77 -5.28 8.50
C GLY A 137 3.51 -6.32 7.42
N LEU A 138 3.98 -7.54 7.64
CA LEU A 138 3.68 -8.65 6.73
C LEU A 138 2.20 -9.03 6.82
N ILE A 139 1.47 -8.89 5.71
CA ILE A 139 0.08 -9.34 5.58
C ILE A 139 0.09 -10.76 5.00
N VAL A 140 -0.64 -11.67 5.63
CA VAL A 140 -0.68 -13.09 5.29
C VAL A 140 -2.13 -13.54 5.13
N GLY A 141 -2.41 -14.31 4.09
CA GLY A 141 -3.73 -14.90 3.91
C GLY A 141 -3.95 -15.43 2.49
N PRO A 142 -5.18 -15.86 2.19
CA PRO A 142 -5.57 -16.25 0.83
C PRO A 142 -5.21 -15.17 -0.18
N ASP A 143 -4.78 -15.60 -1.37
CA ASP A 143 -4.33 -14.74 -2.48
C ASP A 143 -3.04 -13.91 -2.24
N ASP A 144 -2.30 -14.10 -1.13
CA ASP A 144 -0.93 -13.55 -0.99
C ASP A 144 0.01 -14.24 -1.99
N PRO A 145 0.54 -13.52 -2.99
CA PRO A 145 1.42 -14.10 -4.01
C PRO A 145 2.89 -14.14 -3.57
N SER A 146 3.23 -13.60 -2.40
CA SER A 146 4.63 -13.34 -2.03
C SER A 146 5.37 -14.58 -1.52
N ASP A 147 4.63 -15.61 -1.10
CA ASP A 147 5.15 -16.84 -0.48
C ASP A 147 6.02 -16.61 0.78
N ARG A 148 6.12 -15.37 1.28
CA ARG A 148 7.00 -14.98 2.38
C ARG A 148 6.66 -15.67 3.70
N PHE A 149 5.37 -15.90 3.93
CA PHE A 149 4.90 -16.69 5.06
C PHE A 149 4.60 -18.13 4.64
N THR A 150 3.80 -18.32 3.59
CA THR A 150 3.26 -19.63 3.16
C THR A 150 4.35 -20.68 2.85
N TYR A 151 5.54 -20.24 2.43
CA TYR A 151 6.70 -21.12 2.29
C TYR A 151 6.98 -21.94 3.55
N TRP A 152 6.93 -21.34 4.73
CA TRP A 152 7.32 -21.99 5.99
C TRP A 152 6.43 -23.18 6.37
N PRO A 153 5.09 -23.04 6.54
CA PRO A 153 4.24 -24.18 6.87
C PRO A 153 4.26 -25.25 5.77
N LEU A 154 4.34 -24.87 4.49
CA LEU A 154 4.45 -25.83 3.40
C LEU A 154 5.79 -26.57 3.41
N ARG A 155 6.90 -25.87 3.67
CA ARG A 155 8.23 -26.49 3.76
C ARG A 155 8.28 -27.44 4.95
N VAL A 156 7.78 -27.04 6.12
CA VAL A 156 7.75 -27.91 7.32
C VAL A 156 6.88 -29.15 7.07
N ALA A 157 5.71 -28.99 6.46
CA ALA A 157 4.82 -30.12 6.13
C ALA A 157 5.45 -31.16 5.20
N ARG A 158 6.39 -30.76 4.33
CA ARG A 158 7.16 -31.69 3.46
C ARG A 158 8.18 -32.54 4.23
N GLY A 159 8.52 -32.18 5.48
CA GLY A 159 9.48 -32.90 6.31
C GLY A 159 10.95 -32.79 5.84
N GLY A 160 11.83 -33.54 6.50
CA GLY A 160 13.27 -33.50 6.27
C GLY A 160 13.96 -32.30 6.91
N GLU A 161 15.21 -32.04 6.51
CA GLU A 161 16.02 -30.93 7.05
C GLU A 161 15.57 -29.58 6.47
N VAL A 162 15.35 -28.60 7.34
CA VAL A 162 14.87 -27.25 6.97
C VAL A 162 15.85 -26.23 7.53
N LEU A 163 16.32 -25.33 6.66
CA LEU A 163 17.11 -24.17 7.10
C LEU A 163 16.19 -23.18 7.80
N ALA A 164 16.42 -22.97 9.10
CA ALA A 164 15.73 -21.96 9.90
C ALA A 164 16.67 -20.77 10.15
N PRO A 165 16.32 -19.54 9.71
CA PRO A 165 17.10 -18.35 9.99
C PRO A 165 16.93 -17.95 11.46
N GLY A 166 17.91 -17.21 11.97
CA GLY A 166 17.85 -16.67 13.32
C GLY A 166 18.40 -17.61 14.39
N ASP A 167 18.11 -17.30 15.66
CA ASP A 167 18.54 -18.06 16.83
C ASP A 167 17.44 -18.96 17.43
N GLY A 168 16.25 -18.93 16.83
CA GLY A 168 15.07 -19.69 17.26
C GLY A 168 14.25 -19.04 18.36
N VAL A 169 14.66 -17.87 18.86
CA VAL A 169 13.87 -17.03 19.78
C VAL A 169 13.47 -15.69 19.17
N ASP A 170 13.91 -15.41 17.93
CA ASP A 170 13.50 -14.26 17.15
C ASP A 170 11.96 -14.13 17.07
N PRO A 171 11.39 -12.97 17.44
CA PRO A 171 9.96 -12.75 17.33
C PRO A 171 9.52 -12.63 15.86
N LEU A 172 8.40 -13.28 15.52
CA LEU A 172 7.73 -13.11 14.24
C LEU A 172 6.44 -12.31 14.41
N GLN A 173 6.24 -11.32 13.55
CA GLN A 173 5.00 -10.54 13.52
C GLN A 173 4.45 -10.47 12.09
N PHE A 174 3.18 -10.84 11.97
CA PHE A 174 2.40 -10.70 10.75
C PHE A 174 0.93 -10.48 11.13
N ILE A 175 0.15 -9.98 10.19
CA ILE A 175 -1.29 -9.81 10.34
C ILE A 175 -2.02 -10.69 9.33
N ASP A 176 -3.14 -11.26 9.76
CA ASP A 176 -4.05 -11.96 8.86
C ASP A 176 -4.76 -10.96 7.94
N ALA A 177 -5.10 -11.35 6.72
CA ALA A 177 -5.82 -10.52 5.77
C ALA A 177 -7.29 -10.23 6.16
N ARG A 178 -7.82 -10.88 7.21
CA ARG A 178 -9.23 -10.78 7.67
C ARG A 178 -9.45 -9.76 8.78
#